data_AF-A0A1H7Y8L7-F1
#
_entry.id   AF-A0A1H7Y8L7-F1
#
_cell.length_a   1.000
_cell.length_b   1.000
_cell.length_c   1.000
_cell.angle_alpha   90.00
_cell.angle_beta   90.00
_cell.angle_gamma   90.00
#
_symmetry.space_group_name_H-M   'P 1'
#
loop_
_entity.id
_entity.type
_entity.pdbx_description
1 polymer ?
#
loop_
_entity_poly.entity_id
_entity_poly.type
_entity_poly.pdbx_seq_one_letter_code
_entity_poly.pdbx_strand_id
1 'polypeptide(L)'
;MLVAVIAVIAGTALERLTLTTRLAGNAVAGQAAEGFARAAETLALTRIDALLSQSRDRVTLAGDWSGRPFALPLPGGIATARVSDGGNCFNLNGLVVAGGPGVYTSNPLARAQLARLIALLGLPGQGDPVAAAASDWIDSDSDQQANGAEDQSYMSLAVPYRTAGTLMADVSELRAVAGVTPDLFRRLRPFLCTLPRAEPVAININTLLPEQAALLAMQVPDTLSVETARQLILRRPPQGWATADAFWQQANQAGVNTGLGNTGQVAVTTKWFALRVDVTVNGAERSERGLIDATRLPAQLVSRQWGEAT
;
A
#
# COMPACT_ATOMS: atom_id res chain seq x y z
N MET A 1 -25.99 40.12 -45.39
CA MET A 1 -24.98 39.05 -45.58
C MET A 1 -23.66 39.38 -44.91
N LEU A 2 -22.84 40.32 -45.41
CA LEU A 2 -21.46 40.54 -44.92
C LEU A 2 -21.34 40.74 -43.39
N VAL A 3 -22.24 41.54 -42.79
CA VAL A 3 -22.32 41.74 -41.32
C VAL A 3 -22.56 40.44 -40.54
N ALA A 4 -23.41 39.54 -41.05
CA ALA A 4 -23.71 38.27 -40.38
C ALA A 4 -22.51 37.31 -40.39
N VAL A 5 -21.74 37.30 -41.50
CA VAL A 5 -20.50 36.52 -41.60
C VAL A 5 -19.46 37.05 -40.60
N ILE A 6 -19.29 38.37 -40.50
CA ILE A 6 -18.39 38.99 -39.51
C ILE A 6 -18.83 38.65 -38.08
N ALA A 7 -20.13 38.69 -37.77
CA ALA A 7 -20.65 38.36 -36.44
C ALA A 7 -20.35 36.90 -36.04
N VAL A 8 -20.51 35.94 -36.96
CA VAL A 8 -20.19 34.52 -36.72
C VAL A 8 -18.68 34.30 -36.53
N ILE A 9 -17.83 34.97 -37.32
CA ILE A 9 -16.36 34.91 -37.18
C ILE A 9 -15.93 35.52 -35.83
N ALA A 10 -16.49 36.68 -35.45
CA ALA A 10 -16.19 37.33 -34.18
C ALA A 10 -16.64 36.48 -32.97
N GLY A 11 -17.84 35.88 -33.03
CA GLY A 11 -18.36 34.99 -31.99
C GLY A 11 -17.48 33.75 -31.79
N THR A 12 -17.15 33.04 -32.88
CA THR A 12 -16.29 31.84 -32.82
C THR A 12 -14.84 32.15 -32.43
N ALA A 13 -14.32 33.34 -32.76
CA ALA A 13 -13.02 33.80 -32.27
C ALA A 13 -13.04 34.08 -30.76
N LEU A 14 -14.10 34.72 -30.24
CA LEU A 14 -14.26 35.01 -28.81
C LEU A 14 -14.47 33.71 -28.00
N GLU A 15 -15.26 32.77 -28.51
CA GLU A 15 -15.43 31.44 -27.91
C GLU A 15 -14.09 30.70 -27.81
N ARG A 16 -13.30 30.66 -28.89
CA ARG A 16 -11.94 30.09 -28.87
C ARG A 16 -11.02 30.78 -27.87
N LEU A 17 -11.08 32.10 -27.77
CA LEU A 17 -10.29 32.86 -26.80
C LEU A 17 -10.67 32.52 -25.36
N THR A 18 -11.97 32.50 -25.02
CA THR A 18 -12.43 32.15 -23.66
C THR A 18 -12.19 30.68 -23.29
N LEU A 19 -12.27 29.76 -24.26
CA LEU A 19 -11.85 28.37 -24.06
C LEU A 19 -10.34 28.27 -23.79
N THR A 20 -9.52 28.97 -24.58
CA THR A 20 -8.05 28.93 -24.47
C THR A 20 -7.58 29.52 -23.14
N THR A 21 -8.17 30.63 -22.69
CA THR A 21 -7.82 31.23 -21.38
C THR A 21 -8.26 30.35 -20.21
N ARG A 22 -9.40 29.64 -20.32
CA ARG A 22 -9.81 28.63 -19.32
C ARG A 22 -8.86 27.44 -19.27
N LEU A 23 -8.47 26.89 -20.43
CA LEU A 23 -7.51 25.79 -20.50
C LEU A 23 -6.14 26.17 -19.93
N ALA A 24 -5.65 27.38 -20.24
CA ALA A 24 -4.42 27.91 -19.65
C ALA A 24 -4.53 28.09 -18.13
N GLY A 25 -5.64 28.63 -17.63
CA GLY A 25 -5.90 28.75 -16.18
C GLY A 25 -5.91 27.40 -15.47
N ASN A 26 -6.60 26.41 -16.03
CA ASN A 26 -6.65 25.04 -15.49
C ASN A 26 -5.26 24.38 -15.50
N ALA A 27 -4.47 24.57 -16.55
CA ALA A 27 -3.09 24.05 -16.63
C ALA A 27 -2.18 24.67 -15.56
N VAL A 28 -2.27 25.99 -15.33
CA VAL A 28 -1.53 26.69 -14.27
C VAL A 28 -1.98 26.22 -12.88
N ALA A 29 -3.28 26.03 -12.65
CA ALA A 29 -3.80 25.53 -11.37
C ALA A 29 -3.36 24.08 -11.10
N GLY A 30 -3.35 23.21 -12.11
CA GLY A 30 -2.84 21.83 -12.00
C GLY A 30 -1.32 21.74 -11.76
N GLN A 31 -0.54 22.61 -12.39
CA GLN A 31 0.90 22.78 -12.13
C GLN A 31 1.15 23.26 -10.68
N ALA A 32 0.39 24.25 -10.21
CA ALA A 32 0.46 24.72 -8.83
C ALA A 32 0.12 23.62 -7.82
N ALA A 33 -0.97 22.87 -8.05
CA ALA A 33 -1.35 21.73 -7.23
C ALA A 33 -0.23 20.67 -7.14
N GLU A 34 0.53 20.45 -8.21
CA GLU A 34 1.69 19.54 -8.17
C GLU A 34 2.86 20.09 -7.35
N GLY A 35 3.20 21.38 -7.52
CA GLY A 35 4.24 22.02 -6.74
C GLY A 35 3.96 21.97 -5.24
N PHE A 36 2.70 22.18 -4.86
CA PHE A 36 2.26 22.10 -3.46
C PHE A 36 2.15 20.66 -2.94
N ALA A 37 1.83 19.68 -3.79
CA ALA A 37 1.92 18.26 -3.41
C ALA A 37 3.38 17.89 -3.05
N ARG A 38 4.34 18.23 -3.91
CA ARG A 38 5.79 18.02 -3.69
C ARG A 38 6.33 18.75 -2.44
N ALA A 39 5.79 19.94 -2.12
CA ALA A 39 6.10 20.63 -0.88
C ALA A 39 5.57 19.88 0.36
N ALA A 40 4.36 19.32 0.28
CA ALA A 40 3.78 18.53 1.36
C ALA A 40 4.46 17.15 1.54
N GLU A 41 4.92 16.51 0.45
CA GLU A 41 5.83 15.35 0.50
C GLU A 41 7.11 15.68 1.28
N THR A 42 7.76 16.81 0.97
CA THR A 42 9.02 17.24 1.61
C THR A 42 8.82 17.48 3.12
N LEU A 43 7.69 18.06 3.50
CA LEU A 43 7.28 18.24 4.91
C LEU A 43 6.96 16.89 5.59
N ALA A 44 6.39 15.93 4.86
CA ALA A 44 6.15 14.58 5.37
C ALA A 44 7.44 13.84 5.67
N LEU A 45 8.41 13.86 4.73
CA LEU A 45 9.75 13.27 4.93
C LEU A 45 10.45 13.88 6.15
N THR A 46 10.43 15.21 6.27
CA THR A 46 11.02 15.92 7.42
C THR A 46 10.37 15.51 8.76
N ARG A 47 9.06 15.24 8.78
CA ARG A 47 8.33 14.76 9.97
C ARG A 47 8.64 13.29 10.29
N ILE A 48 8.82 12.43 9.27
CA ILE A 48 9.24 11.03 9.45
C ILE A 48 10.66 10.97 10.01
N ASP A 49 11.60 11.76 9.46
CA ASP A 49 12.97 11.87 9.98
C ASP A 49 12.99 12.35 11.44
N ALA A 50 12.14 13.34 11.78
CA ALA A 50 12.01 13.84 13.16
C ALA A 50 11.37 12.82 14.11
N LEU A 51 10.39 12.03 13.66
CA LEU A 51 9.78 10.93 14.42
C LEU A 51 10.80 9.82 14.72
N LEU A 52 11.48 9.34 13.69
CA LEU A 52 12.47 8.26 13.80
C LEU A 52 13.74 8.70 14.55
N SER A 53 14.08 10.00 14.53
CA SER A 53 15.18 10.53 15.34
C SER A 53 14.87 10.62 16.84
N GLN A 54 13.59 10.59 17.24
CA GLN A 54 13.19 10.53 18.66
C GLN A 54 13.22 9.10 19.22
N SER A 55 12.90 8.09 18.40
CA SER A 55 13.02 6.69 18.79
C SER A 55 13.23 5.80 17.56
N ARG A 56 14.46 5.29 17.40
CA ARG A 56 14.82 4.38 16.29
C ARG A 56 14.41 2.94 16.56
N ASP A 57 14.52 2.53 17.82
CA ASP A 57 14.33 1.13 18.23
C ASP A 57 12.86 0.78 18.50
N ARG A 58 11.95 1.78 18.47
CA ARG A 58 10.50 1.57 18.64
C ARG A 58 9.66 2.69 18.02
N VAL A 59 8.73 2.35 17.13
CA VAL A 59 7.76 3.29 16.53
C VAL A 59 6.35 2.93 16.99
N THR A 60 5.63 3.87 17.61
CA THR A 60 4.31 3.65 18.22
C THR A 60 3.30 4.72 17.81
N LEU A 61 2.01 4.57 18.13
CA LEU A 61 1.00 5.63 17.95
C LEU A 61 1.13 6.81 18.93
N ALA A 62 2.07 6.80 19.88
CA ALA A 62 2.31 7.94 20.77
C ALA A 62 2.67 9.21 19.96
N GLY A 63 2.19 10.37 20.44
CA GLY A 63 2.33 11.64 19.73
C GLY A 63 1.29 11.88 18.62
N ASP A 64 0.36 10.93 18.39
CA ASP A 64 -0.80 11.11 17.50
C ASP A 64 -0.42 11.54 16.06
N TRP A 65 0.60 10.89 15.49
CA TRP A 65 1.08 11.21 14.13
C TRP A 65 0.35 10.43 13.03
N SER A 66 -0.07 9.19 13.30
CA SER A 66 -0.54 8.26 12.27
C SER A 66 -1.92 8.64 11.74
N GLY A 67 -2.02 8.90 10.43
CA GLY A 67 -3.24 9.34 9.75
C GLY A 67 -3.67 10.78 10.03
N ARG A 68 -3.04 11.46 11.01
CA ARG A 68 -3.36 12.83 11.42
C ARG A 68 -3.08 13.80 10.28
N PRO A 69 -4.04 14.68 9.91
CA PRO A 69 -3.80 15.68 8.88
C PRO A 69 -2.86 16.76 9.39
N PHE A 70 -1.89 17.14 8.58
CA PHE A 70 -1.17 18.41 8.72
C PHE A 70 -1.35 19.26 7.47
N ALA A 71 -1.86 20.46 7.68
CA ALA A 71 -2.12 21.42 6.63
C ALA A 71 -0.89 22.28 6.32
N LEU A 72 -0.70 22.55 5.03
CA LEU A 72 0.15 23.58 4.47
C LEU A 72 -0.78 24.62 3.81
N PRO A 73 -1.04 25.79 4.44
CA PRO A 73 -1.86 26.85 3.86
C PRO A 73 -1.19 27.45 2.62
N LEU A 74 -1.97 27.71 1.56
CA LEU A 74 -1.46 28.14 0.26
C LEU A 74 -2.14 29.45 -0.20
N PRO A 75 -1.46 30.27 -1.03
CA PRO A 75 -2.14 31.33 -1.77
C PRO A 75 -3.25 30.74 -2.66
N GLY A 76 -4.51 31.01 -2.31
CA GLY A 76 -5.68 30.48 -3.03
C GLY A 76 -6.00 29.00 -2.77
N GLY A 77 -5.51 28.39 -1.68
CA GLY A 77 -5.76 26.97 -1.42
C GLY A 77 -5.21 26.39 -0.12
N ILE A 78 -5.21 25.06 -0.06
CA ILE A 78 -4.65 24.26 1.04
C ILE A 78 -4.08 22.94 0.47
N ALA A 79 -2.94 22.50 0.97
CA ALA A 79 -2.49 21.12 0.85
C ALA A 79 -2.59 20.45 2.24
N THR A 80 -3.12 19.23 2.29
CA THR A 80 -3.22 18.44 3.52
C THR A 80 -2.47 17.13 3.31
N ALA A 81 -1.43 16.88 4.11
CA ALA A 81 -0.73 15.61 4.10
C ALA A 81 -1.11 14.77 5.32
N ARG A 82 -1.07 13.45 5.14
CA ARG A 82 -1.30 12.41 6.16
C ARG A 82 -0.23 11.34 6.00
N VAL A 83 0.42 10.96 7.10
CA VAL A 83 1.41 9.88 7.13
C VAL A 83 0.90 8.80 8.05
N SER A 84 0.94 7.54 7.63
CA SER A 84 0.65 6.37 8.46
C SER A 84 1.73 5.30 8.30
N ASP A 85 1.73 4.30 9.18
CA ASP A 85 2.59 3.13 9.01
C ASP A 85 2.25 2.41 7.69
N GLY A 86 3.25 2.23 6.83
CA GLY A 86 3.14 1.56 5.54
C GLY A 86 3.64 0.11 5.55
N GLY A 87 4.17 -0.37 6.68
CA GLY A 87 4.63 -1.75 6.85
C GLY A 87 3.54 -2.71 7.36
N ASN A 88 2.40 -2.19 7.83
CA ASN A 88 1.28 -2.99 8.34
C ASN A 88 0.39 -3.51 7.21
N CYS A 89 0.95 -4.42 6.42
CA CYS A 89 0.33 -5.07 5.27
C CYS A 89 0.97 -6.44 4.99
N PHE A 90 0.32 -7.27 4.19
CA PHE A 90 0.99 -8.36 3.49
C PHE A 90 1.63 -7.80 2.22
N ASN A 91 2.97 -7.92 2.11
CA ASN A 91 3.70 -7.53 0.91
C ASN A 91 3.54 -8.61 -0.16
N LEU A 92 2.85 -8.31 -1.26
CA LEU A 92 2.71 -9.22 -2.41
C LEU A 92 4.09 -9.61 -2.98
N ASN A 93 5.02 -8.67 -3.01
CA ASN A 93 6.39 -8.93 -3.45
C ASN A 93 7.20 -9.82 -2.49
N GLY A 94 6.66 -10.13 -1.30
CA GLY A 94 7.19 -11.14 -0.38
C GLY A 94 6.81 -12.58 -0.73
N LEU A 95 5.93 -12.80 -1.73
CA LEU A 95 5.60 -14.12 -2.30
C LEU A 95 6.79 -14.78 -3.01
N VAL A 96 7.87 -14.03 -3.25
CA VAL A 96 9.15 -14.52 -3.77
C VAL A 96 10.31 -14.11 -2.86
N VAL A 97 11.45 -14.77 -3.06
CA VAL A 97 12.77 -14.33 -2.57
C VAL A 97 13.69 -14.04 -3.75
N ALA A 98 14.58 -13.05 -3.60
CA ALA A 98 15.57 -12.74 -4.64
C ALA A 98 16.79 -13.68 -4.54
N GLY A 99 17.01 -14.50 -5.58
CA GLY A 99 18.23 -15.30 -5.75
C GLY A 99 19.39 -14.53 -6.40
N GLY A 100 19.09 -13.41 -7.05
CA GLY A 100 20.06 -12.56 -7.75
C GLY A 100 19.39 -11.39 -8.48
N PRO A 101 20.14 -10.56 -9.23
CA PRO A 101 19.57 -9.47 -10.01
C PRO A 101 18.57 -9.98 -11.06
N GLY A 102 17.27 -9.69 -10.86
CA GLY A 102 16.20 -10.18 -11.74
C GLY A 102 15.89 -11.68 -11.61
N VAL A 103 16.39 -12.35 -10.56
CA VAL A 103 16.09 -13.76 -10.28
C VAL A 103 15.24 -13.83 -9.02
N TYR A 104 13.99 -14.30 -9.19
CA TYR A 104 12.98 -14.41 -8.14
C TYR A 104 12.47 -15.85 -8.09
N THR A 105 12.32 -16.39 -6.88
CA THR A 105 11.87 -17.78 -6.67
C THR A 105 10.78 -17.81 -5.61
N SER A 106 9.76 -18.67 -5.81
CA SER A 106 8.62 -18.80 -4.91
C SER A 106 9.00 -18.91 -3.43
N ASN A 107 8.22 -18.27 -2.57
CA ASN A 107 8.32 -18.33 -1.11
C ASN A 107 7.10 -19.08 -0.52
N PRO A 108 7.21 -20.40 -0.26
CA PRO A 108 6.08 -21.21 0.24
C PRO A 108 5.47 -20.70 1.55
N LEU A 109 6.28 -20.07 2.41
CA LEU A 109 5.80 -19.52 3.68
C LEU A 109 4.89 -18.31 3.46
N ALA A 110 5.29 -17.37 2.59
CA ALA A 110 4.47 -16.22 2.23
C ALA A 110 3.18 -16.63 1.49
N ARG A 111 3.24 -17.67 0.65
CA ARG A 111 2.06 -18.23 -0.02
C ARG A 111 1.06 -18.82 0.97
N ALA A 112 1.54 -19.59 1.95
CA ALA A 112 0.70 -20.10 3.03
C ALA A 112 0.10 -18.95 3.88
N GLN A 113 0.85 -17.89 4.13
CA GLN A 113 0.37 -16.69 4.83
C GLN A 113 -0.73 -15.94 4.04
N LEU A 114 -0.58 -15.79 2.71
CA LEU A 114 -1.61 -15.19 1.85
C LEU A 114 -2.87 -16.07 1.75
N ALA A 115 -2.71 -17.37 1.56
CA ALA A 115 -3.84 -18.32 1.57
C ALA A 115 -4.60 -18.29 2.89
N ARG A 116 -3.88 -18.22 4.02
CA ARG A 116 -4.46 -18.05 5.36
C ARG A 116 -5.17 -16.70 5.49
N LEU A 117 -4.60 -15.59 5.01
CA LEU A 117 -5.25 -14.27 5.02
C LEU A 117 -6.57 -14.29 4.25
N ILE A 118 -6.60 -14.88 3.04
CA ILE A 118 -7.80 -15.05 2.22
C ILE A 118 -8.88 -15.85 2.98
N ALA A 119 -8.51 -16.96 3.63
CA ALA A 119 -9.43 -17.75 4.44
C ALA A 119 -9.97 -16.97 5.66
N LEU A 120 -9.11 -16.21 6.37
CA LEU A 120 -9.50 -15.38 7.52
C LEU A 120 -10.43 -14.21 7.15
N LEU A 121 -10.45 -13.79 5.88
CA LEU A 121 -11.38 -12.78 5.34
C LEU A 121 -12.71 -13.38 4.82
N GLY A 122 -12.97 -14.66 5.14
CA GLY A 122 -14.21 -15.34 4.81
C GLY A 122 -14.29 -15.90 3.39
N LEU A 123 -13.15 -16.17 2.76
CA LEU A 123 -13.05 -16.75 1.41
C LEU A 123 -12.33 -18.13 1.41
N PRO A 124 -12.77 -19.12 2.22
CA PRO A 124 -12.13 -20.43 2.25
C PRO A 124 -12.15 -21.11 0.87
N GLY A 125 -11.10 -21.87 0.56
CA GLY A 125 -10.91 -22.55 -0.73
C GLY A 125 -10.42 -21.66 -1.88
N GLN A 126 -10.50 -20.33 -1.78
CA GLN A 126 -9.88 -19.40 -2.75
C GLN A 126 -8.41 -19.09 -2.43
N GLY A 127 -7.94 -19.46 -1.23
CA GLY A 127 -6.61 -19.12 -0.72
C GLY A 127 -5.46 -19.70 -1.56
N ASP A 128 -5.36 -21.03 -1.63
CA ASP A 128 -4.20 -21.69 -2.23
C ASP A 128 -4.04 -21.42 -3.74
N PRO A 129 -5.11 -21.42 -4.58
CA PRO A 129 -4.96 -21.10 -6.00
C PRO A 129 -4.53 -19.65 -6.25
N VAL A 130 -5.11 -18.68 -5.54
CA VAL A 130 -4.72 -17.26 -5.68
C VAL A 130 -3.30 -17.03 -5.15
N ALA A 131 -2.91 -17.68 -4.05
CA ALA A 131 -1.54 -17.58 -3.52
C ALA A 131 -0.50 -18.32 -4.38
N ALA A 132 -0.90 -19.34 -5.14
CA ALA A 132 -0.05 -19.94 -6.16
C ALA A 132 0.08 -19.03 -7.39
N ALA A 133 -1.04 -18.64 -8.03
CA ALA A 133 -1.02 -17.79 -9.21
C ALA A 133 -0.38 -16.40 -8.98
N ALA A 134 -0.43 -15.87 -7.75
CA ALA A 134 0.27 -14.64 -7.38
C ALA A 134 1.78 -14.84 -7.10
N SER A 135 2.26 -16.08 -6.95
CA SER A 135 3.69 -16.42 -6.98
C SER A 135 4.16 -16.49 -8.42
N ASP A 136 3.50 -17.32 -9.25
CA ASP A 136 3.74 -17.51 -10.69
C ASP A 136 3.69 -16.17 -11.47
N TRP A 137 2.99 -15.15 -10.97
CA TRP A 137 3.02 -13.80 -11.54
C TRP A 137 4.39 -13.09 -11.39
N ILE A 138 5.16 -13.44 -10.35
CA ILE A 138 6.28 -12.68 -9.79
C ILE A 138 7.61 -13.45 -9.84
N ASP A 139 7.62 -14.78 -9.69
CA ASP A 139 8.86 -15.57 -9.85
C ASP A 139 9.36 -15.56 -11.31
N SER A 140 10.66 -15.82 -11.50
CA SER A 140 11.38 -15.47 -12.74
C SER A 140 11.63 -16.65 -13.68
N ASP A 141 10.93 -17.77 -13.49
CA ASP A 141 11.02 -18.95 -14.35
C ASP A 141 9.76 -19.08 -15.23
N SER A 142 9.19 -20.28 -15.35
CA SER A 142 7.95 -20.54 -16.09
C SER A 142 7.27 -21.85 -15.65
N ASP A 143 7.69 -22.42 -14.52
CA ASP A 143 7.30 -23.77 -14.09
C ASP A 143 6.02 -23.71 -13.24
N GLN A 144 4.87 -23.61 -13.94
CA GLN A 144 3.54 -23.43 -13.36
C GLN A 144 3.31 -24.29 -12.10
N GLN A 145 3.06 -23.62 -10.98
CA GLN A 145 3.04 -24.29 -9.69
C GLN A 145 1.70 -25.00 -9.45
N ALA A 146 1.64 -25.87 -8.43
CA ALA A 146 0.39 -26.55 -8.09
C ALA A 146 -0.71 -25.54 -7.71
N ASN A 147 -1.82 -25.57 -8.45
CA ASN A 147 -2.91 -24.57 -8.44
C ASN A 147 -2.52 -23.15 -8.90
N GLY A 148 -1.31 -22.96 -9.41
CA GLY A 148 -0.80 -21.71 -9.98
C GLY A 148 -1.28 -21.49 -11.43
N ALA A 149 -0.76 -20.45 -12.06
CA ALA A 149 -1.12 -20.03 -13.40
C ALA A 149 0.01 -19.22 -14.03
N GLU A 150 0.53 -19.70 -15.15
CA GLU A 150 1.67 -19.14 -15.88
C GLU A 150 1.28 -18.53 -17.23
N ASP A 151 2.28 -18.03 -17.96
CA ASP A 151 2.21 -17.48 -19.32
C ASP A 151 1.21 -18.22 -20.24
N GLN A 152 1.24 -19.56 -20.28
CA GLN A 152 0.32 -20.38 -21.07
C GLN A 152 -1.16 -20.21 -20.66
N SER A 153 -1.44 -19.99 -19.37
CA SER A 153 -2.78 -19.73 -18.86
C SER A 153 -3.28 -18.35 -19.29
N TYR A 154 -2.47 -17.29 -19.11
CA TYR A 154 -2.87 -15.93 -19.48
C TYR A 154 -2.94 -15.69 -20.99
N MET A 155 -2.10 -16.37 -21.78
CA MET A 155 -2.16 -16.33 -23.24
C MET A 155 -3.41 -17.01 -23.82
N SER A 156 -4.14 -17.82 -23.04
CA SER A 156 -5.40 -18.47 -23.46
C SER A 156 -6.65 -17.57 -23.33
N LEU A 157 -6.51 -16.39 -22.71
CA LEU A 157 -7.63 -15.48 -22.42
C LEU A 157 -8.13 -14.74 -23.66
N ALA A 158 -9.39 -14.28 -23.63
CA ALA A 158 -10.00 -13.49 -24.72
C ALA A 158 -9.28 -12.15 -25.00
N VAL A 159 -8.53 -11.63 -24.02
CA VAL A 159 -7.49 -10.62 -24.21
C VAL A 159 -6.20 -11.23 -23.66
N PRO A 160 -5.31 -11.77 -24.51
CA PRO A 160 -4.07 -12.41 -24.07
C PRO A 160 -3.10 -11.44 -23.40
N TYR A 161 -2.44 -11.91 -22.34
CA TYR A 161 -1.27 -11.28 -21.73
C TYR A 161 -0.36 -12.35 -21.12
N ARG A 162 0.61 -11.93 -20.29
CA ARG A 162 1.70 -12.73 -19.74
C ARG A 162 1.82 -12.54 -18.23
N THR A 163 2.55 -13.42 -17.55
CA THR A 163 3.06 -13.16 -16.19
C THR A 163 4.04 -11.98 -16.22
N ALA A 164 4.28 -11.33 -15.07
CA ALA A 164 5.20 -10.19 -15.01
C ALA A 164 6.67 -10.63 -14.94
N GLY A 165 6.95 -11.82 -14.37
CA GLY A 165 8.31 -12.33 -14.16
C GLY A 165 9.16 -11.46 -13.23
N THR A 166 8.51 -10.59 -12.44
CA THR A 166 9.14 -9.56 -11.62
C THR A 166 8.18 -9.03 -10.56
N LEU A 167 8.72 -8.24 -9.62
CA LEU A 167 7.96 -7.61 -8.54
C LEU A 167 6.86 -6.68 -9.09
N MET A 168 5.64 -6.82 -8.54
CA MET A 168 4.51 -5.92 -8.81
C MET A 168 4.88 -4.50 -8.37
N ALA A 169 4.56 -3.53 -9.23
CA ALA A 169 4.71 -2.10 -8.95
C ALA A 169 3.49 -1.53 -8.19
N ASP A 170 2.28 -2.02 -8.46
CA ASP A 170 1.07 -1.65 -7.72
C ASP A 170 0.18 -2.84 -7.33
N VAL A 171 -0.50 -2.72 -6.19
CA VAL A 171 -1.45 -3.72 -5.66
C VAL A 171 -2.56 -4.05 -6.67
N SER A 172 -2.94 -3.12 -7.55
CA SER A 172 -3.97 -3.38 -8.56
C SER A 172 -3.55 -4.38 -9.65
N GLU A 173 -2.26 -4.71 -9.80
CA GLU A 173 -1.81 -5.80 -10.69
C GLU A 173 -2.37 -7.16 -10.27
N LEU A 174 -2.62 -7.38 -8.97
CA LEU A 174 -3.27 -8.58 -8.46
C LEU A 174 -4.63 -8.85 -9.16
N ARG A 175 -5.28 -7.82 -9.72
CA ARG A 175 -6.55 -7.96 -10.47
C ARG A 175 -6.39 -8.69 -11.82
N ALA A 176 -5.18 -8.86 -12.32
CA ALA A 176 -4.86 -9.66 -13.51
C ALA A 176 -4.48 -11.11 -13.17
N VAL A 177 -4.17 -11.41 -11.91
CA VAL A 177 -3.79 -12.76 -11.46
C VAL A 177 -4.98 -13.71 -11.52
N ALA A 178 -4.73 -14.96 -11.95
CA ALA A 178 -5.76 -15.97 -12.08
C ALA A 178 -6.51 -16.22 -10.76
N GLY A 179 -7.83 -16.39 -10.85
CA GLY A 179 -8.72 -16.56 -9.69
C GLY A 179 -9.09 -15.29 -8.92
N VAL A 180 -8.45 -14.14 -9.19
CA VAL A 180 -8.75 -12.89 -8.46
C VAL A 180 -10.05 -12.25 -8.94
N THR A 181 -11.14 -12.54 -8.24
CA THR A 181 -12.44 -11.90 -8.47
C THR A 181 -12.47 -10.46 -7.93
N PRO A 182 -13.33 -9.57 -8.46
CA PRO A 182 -13.52 -8.23 -7.93
C PRO A 182 -13.95 -8.19 -6.45
N ASP A 183 -14.65 -9.21 -5.93
CA ASP A 183 -15.01 -9.25 -4.51
C ASP A 183 -13.83 -9.68 -3.62
N LEU A 184 -13.06 -10.70 -4.04
CA LEU A 184 -11.83 -11.11 -3.37
C LEU A 184 -10.82 -9.96 -3.32
N PHE A 185 -10.64 -9.24 -4.44
CA PHE A 185 -9.76 -8.07 -4.49
C PHE A 185 -10.20 -6.98 -3.51
N ARG A 186 -11.49 -6.58 -3.51
CA ARG A 186 -12.01 -5.56 -2.57
C ARG A 186 -11.82 -5.93 -1.10
N ARG A 187 -11.94 -7.22 -0.76
CA ARG A 187 -11.74 -7.72 0.62
C ARG A 187 -10.28 -7.72 1.02
N LEU A 188 -9.37 -8.13 0.13
CA LEU A 188 -7.93 -8.14 0.38
C LEU A 188 -7.31 -6.75 0.37
N ARG A 189 -7.80 -5.83 -0.46
CA ARG A 189 -7.15 -4.54 -0.76
C ARG A 189 -6.69 -3.71 0.46
N PRO A 190 -7.43 -3.64 1.59
CA PRO A 190 -6.99 -2.92 2.80
C PRO A 190 -5.80 -3.56 3.54
N PHE A 191 -5.48 -4.82 3.22
CA PHE A 191 -4.45 -5.63 3.87
C PHE A 191 -3.20 -5.82 3.00
N LEU A 192 -3.19 -5.35 1.74
CA LEU A 192 -2.12 -5.61 0.77
C LEU A 192 -1.27 -4.38 0.42
N CYS A 193 0.01 -4.63 0.15
CA CYS A 193 0.98 -3.66 -0.36
C CYS A 193 1.95 -4.30 -1.37
N THR A 194 2.57 -3.45 -2.19
CA THR A 194 3.63 -3.79 -3.15
C THR A 194 4.89 -3.00 -2.79
N LEU A 195 5.60 -3.44 -1.76
CA LEU A 195 6.87 -2.82 -1.35
C LEU A 195 7.96 -3.26 -2.33
N PRO A 196 8.92 -2.39 -2.71
CA PRO A 196 9.95 -2.70 -3.72
C PRO A 196 11.08 -3.58 -3.14
N ARG A 197 10.72 -4.72 -2.53
CA ARG A 197 11.60 -5.72 -1.93
C ARG A 197 11.00 -7.12 -2.14
N ALA A 198 11.85 -8.06 -2.56
CA ALA A 198 11.55 -9.49 -2.62
C ALA A 198 11.66 -10.15 -1.22
N GLU A 199 10.93 -9.61 -0.25
CA GLU A 199 10.92 -10.08 1.14
C GLU A 199 9.55 -9.80 1.81
N PRO A 200 9.07 -10.68 2.71
CA PRO A 200 7.93 -10.36 3.57
C PRO A 200 8.25 -9.21 4.52
N VAL A 201 7.26 -8.34 4.77
CA VAL A 201 7.41 -7.22 5.72
C VAL A 201 7.10 -7.67 7.15
N ALA A 202 7.86 -7.16 8.11
CA ALA A 202 7.59 -7.38 9.53
C ALA A 202 6.53 -6.36 10.03
N ILE A 203 5.46 -6.86 10.62
CA ILE A 203 4.29 -6.08 11.04
C ILE A 203 4.61 -5.34 12.33
N ASN A 204 4.37 -4.03 12.37
CA ASN A 204 4.60 -3.21 13.54
C ASN A 204 3.39 -3.25 14.49
N ILE A 205 3.43 -4.15 15.49
CA ILE A 205 2.38 -4.29 16.51
C ILE A 205 2.13 -3.01 17.31
N ASN A 206 3.06 -2.06 17.34
CA ASN A 206 2.90 -0.79 18.06
C ASN A 206 2.11 0.28 17.28
N THR A 207 1.84 0.04 16.00
CA THR A 207 1.04 0.91 15.12
C THR A 207 -0.15 0.19 14.48
N LEU A 208 -0.13 -1.15 14.42
CA LEU A 208 -1.20 -1.99 13.86
C LEU A 208 -2.58 -1.66 14.46
N LEU A 209 -3.60 -1.58 13.63
CA LEU A 209 -4.96 -1.21 14.06
C LEU A 209 -5.85 -2.44 14.33
N PRO A 210 -6.87 -2.37 15.21
CA PRO A 210 -7.79 -3.47 15.52
C PRO A 210 -8.53 -4.07 14.29
N GLU A 211 -8.68 -3.27 13.24
CA GLU A 211 -9.27 -3.65 11.95
C GLU A 211 -8.30 -4.50 11.13
N GLN A 212 -6.99 -4.26 11.28
CA GLN A 212 -5.91 -4.96 10.59
C GLN A 212 -5.52 -6.30 11.25
N ALA A 213 -6.24 -6.73 12.30
CA ALA A 213 -5.92 -7.92 13.10
C ALA A 213 -5.75 -9.24 12.30
N ALA A 214 -6.32 -9.33 11.10
CA ALA A 214 -6.11 -10.47 10.20
C ALA A 214 -4.64 -10.65 9.79
N LEU A 215 -3.88 -9.55 9.63
CA LEU A 215 -2.44 -9.59 9.35
C LEU A 215 -1.63 -10.25 10.47
N LEU A 216 -2.07 -10.08 11.73
CA LEU A 216 -1.42 -10.68 12.87
C LEU A 216 -1.85 -12.16 13.03
N ALA A 217 -3.13 -12.45 12.77
CA ALA A 217 -3.67 -13.80 12.81
C ALA A 217 -3.20 -14.73 11.67
N MET A 218 -2.71 -14.20 10.55
CA MET A 218 -2.10 -15.04 9.50
C MET A 218 -0.70 -15.55 9.86
N GLN A 219 -0.01 -14.91 10.84
CA GLN A 219 1.35 -15.26 11.22
C GLN A 219 1.45 -16.50 12.11
N VAL A 220 0.37 -16.82 12.85
CA VAL A 220 0.32 -17.98 13.75
C VAL A 220 -0.90 -18.83 13.37
N PRO A 221 -0.73 -19.84 12.50
CA PRO A 221 -1.83 -20.69 12.09
C PRO A 221 -2.45 -21.43 13.29
N ASP A 222 -3.73 -21.70 13.14
CA ASP A 222 -4.61 -22.54 13.96
C ASP A 222 -4.83 -22.15 15.43
N THR A 223 -3.93 -21.40 16.06
CA THR A 223 -4.06 -20.98 17.46
C THR A 223 -4.43 -19.51 17.63
N LEU A 224 -4.23 -18.67 16.62
CA LEU A 224 -4.54 -17.24 16.66
C LEU A 224 -5.74 -16.91 15.77
N SER A 225 -6.87 -16.57 16.39
CA SER A 225 -8.05 -16.05 15.69
C SER A 225 -7.94 -14.55 15.44
N VAL A 226 -8.67 -14.02 14.45
CA VAL A 226 -8.74 -12.57 14.18
C VAL A 226 -9.26 -11.80 15.39
N GLU A 227 -10.19 -12.37 16.16
CA GLU A 227 -10.71 -11.72 17.37
C GLU A 227 -9.70 -11.77 18.52
N THR A 228 -9.00 -12.88 18.71
CA THR A 228 -7.90 -12.98 19.68
C THR A 228 -6.80 -11.95 19.36
N ALA A 229 -6.40 -11.83 18.09
CA ALA A 229 -5.46 -10.82 17.62
C ALA A 229 -5.97 -9.39 17.86
N ARG A 230 -7.26 -9.12 17.59
CA ARG A 230 -7.91 -7.83 17.87
C ARG A 230 -7.88 -7.48 19.36
N GLN A 231 -8.22 -8.43 20.24
CA GLN A 231 -8.19 -8.23 21.69
C GLN A 231 -6.76 -8.01 22.22
N LEU A 232 -5.74 -8.61 21.60
CA LEU A 232 -4.33 -8.31 21.92
C LEU A 232 -3.95 -6.87 21.50
N ILE A 233 -4.32 -6.43 20.29
CA ILE A 233 -4.07 -5.07 19.80
C ILE A 233 -4.79 -4.02 20.67
N LEU A 234 -6.04 -4.28 21.08
CA LEU A 234 -6.80 -3.41 22.01
C LEU A 234 -6.19 -3.34 23.41
N ARG A 235 -5.35 -4.32 23.80
CA ARG A 235 -4.60 -4.36 25.07
C ARG A 235 -3.15 -3.87 24.91
N ARG A 236 -2.83 -3.16 23.83
CA ARG A 236 -1.51 -2.52 23.62
C ARG A 236 -1.22 -1.52 24.74
N PRO A 237 -0.04 -1.57 25.39
CA PRO A 237 0.36 -0.56 26.37
C PRO A 237 0.39 0.86 25.76
N PRO A 238 0.15 1.94 26.53
CA PRO A 238 0.13 3.32 26.00
C PRO A 238 1.43 3.78 25.31
N GLN A 239 2.55 3.15 25.62
CA GLN A 239 3.88 3.39 25.01
C GLN A 239 4.32 2.23 24.09
N GLY A 240 3.39 1.38 23.68
CA GLY A 240 3.66 0.13 22.95
C GLY A 240 4.39 -0.93 23.76
N TRP A 241 4.55 -2.10 23.17
CA TRP A 241 5.47 -3.14 23.63
C TRP A 241 6.93 -2.72 23.36
N ALA A 242 7.84 -3.12 24.23
CA ALA A 242 9.27 -2.82 24.10
C ALA A 242 9.98 -3.73 23.08
N THR A 243 9.54 -4.98 22.95
CA THR A 243 10.04 -5.98 21.98
C THR A 243 8.89 -6.83 21.43
N ALA A 244 9.13 -7.56 20.35
CA ALA A 244 8.20 -8.57 19.85
C ALA A 244 7.98 -9.69 20.89
N ASP A 245 9.02 -10.09 21.62
CA ASP A 245 8.93 -11.13 22.66
C ASP A 245 7.99 -10.73 23.81
N ALA A 246 8.00 -9.46 24.23
CA ALA A 246 7.10 -8.97 25.27
C ALA A 246 5.62 -9.06 24.85
N PHE A 247 5.33 -8.85 23.55
CA PHE A 247 4.02 -9.08 22.97
C PHE A 247 3.68 -10.57 22.90
N TRP A 248 4.60 -11.42 22.41
CA TRP A 248 4.36 -12.86 22.32
C TRP A 248 4.18 -13.52 23.69
N GLN A 249 4.88 -13.05 24.73
CA GLN A 249 4.64 -13.48 26.12
C GLN A 249 3.22 -13.15 26.59
N GLN A 250 2.71 -11.95 26.27
CA GLN A 250 1.32 -11.56 26.55
C GLN A 250 0.30 -12.38 25.72
N ALA A 251 0.63 -12.72 24.48
CA ALA A 251 -0.19 -13.60 23.64
C ALA A 251 -0.26 -15.03 24.19
N ASN A 252 0.88 -15.57 24.66
CA ASN A 252 0.97 -16.89 25.28
C ASN A 252 0.17 -16.96 26.58
N GLN A 253 0.19 -15.90 27.40
CA GLN A 253 -0.67 -15.77 28.58
C GLN A 253 -2.18 -15.70 28.23
N ALA A 254 -2.52 -15.27 27.01
CA ALA A 254 -3.88 -15.28 26.47
C ALA A 254 -4.24 -16.61 25.75
N GLY A 255 -3.41 -17.65 25.85
CA GLY A 255 -3.68 -18.98 25.29
C GLY A 255 -3.25 -19.17 23.82
N VAL A 256 -2.60 -18.18 23.20
CA VAL A 256 -2.01 -18.34 21.86
C VAL A 256 -0.76 -19.22 21.98
N ASN A 257 -0.70 -20.35 21.27
CA ASN A 257 0.53 -21.13 21.20
C ASN A 257 1.29 -20.78 19.92
N THR A 258 2.41 -20.05 20.05
CA THR A 258 3.20 -19.62 18.88
C THR A 258 3.81 -20.77 18.08
N GLY A 259 3.95 -21.99 18.63
CA GLY A 259 4.19 -23.24 17.91
C GLY A 259 5.05 -23.18 16.63
N LEU A 260 4.40 -23.36 15.47
CA LEU A 260 4.99 -23.29 14.12
C LEU A 260 4.79 -21.91 13.45
N GLY A 261 4.34 -20.91 14.20
CA GLY A 261 4.03 -19.57 13.72
C GLY A 261 5.27 -18.70 13.52
N ASN A 262 5.18 -17.78 12.57
CA ASN A 262 6.26 -16.89 12.17
C ASN A 262 6.35 -15.65 13.07
N THR A 263 6.82 -15.86 14.30
CA THR A 263 7.01 -14.79 15.29
C THR A 263 8.00 -13.71 14.85
N GLY A 264 8.93 -14.05 13.94
CA GLY A 264 9.96 -13.14 13.41
C GLY A 264 9.45 -12.10 12.40
N GLN A 265 8.24 -12.25 11.86
CA GLN A 265 7.57 -11.21 11.07
C GLN A 265 6.69 -10.26 11.92
N VAL A 266 6.99 -10.14 13.22
CA VAL A 266 6.44 -9.10 14.10
C VAL A 266 7.58 -8.23 14.63
N ALA A 267 7.40 -6.92 14.54
CA ALA A 267 8.38 -5.91 14.95
C ALA A 267 7.73 -4.83 15.83
N VAL A 268 8.57 -4.06 16.52
CA VAL A 268 8.16 -2.87 17.31
C VAL A 268 8.53 -1.55 16.61
N THR A 269 9.03 -1.64 15.39
CA THR A 269 9.48 -0.56 14.49
C THR A 269 8.84 -0.73 13.11
N THR A 270 8.90 0.31 12.29
CA THR A 270 8.56 0.22 10.86
C THR A 270 9.67 0.81 10.00
N LYS A 271 9.79 0.29 8.78
CA LYS A 271 10.72 0.74 7.73
C LYS A 271 9.99 1.49 6.61
N TRP A 272 8.67 1.51 6.62
CA TRP A 272 7.82 1.93 5.50
C TRP A 272 6.73 2.86 5.98
N PHE A 273 6.52 3.97 5.29
CA PHE A 273 5.46 4.92 5.60
C PHE A 273 4.59 5.16 4.36
N ALA A 274 3.28 5.13 4.57
CA ALA A 274 2.30 5.50 3.55
C ALA A 274 1.98 7.00 3.68
N LEU A 275 2.11 7.72 2.58
CA LEU A 275 1.76 9.13 2.45
C LEU A 275 0.46 9.26 1.64
N ARG A 276 -0.44 10.12 2.10
CA ARG A 276 -1.47 10.74 1.25
C ARG A 276 -1.31 12.25 1.28
N VAL A 277 -1.40 12.88 0.12
CA VAL A 277 -1.51 14.34 0.00
C VAL A 277 -2.76 14.69 -0.79
N ASP A 278 -3.60 15.53 -0.21
CA ASP A 278 -4.82 16.05 -0.82
C ASP A 278 -4.66 17.58 -0.96
N VAL A 279 -4.69 18.10 -2.19
CA VAL A 279 -4.46 19.51 -2.52
C VAL A 279 -5.66 20.12 -3.22
N THR A 280 -6.14 21.26 -2.72
CA THR A 280 -7.19 22.07 -3.35
C THR A 280 -6.66 23.50 -3.51
N VAL A 281 -6.49 23.98 -4.74
CA VAL A 281 -5.94 25.32 -5.02
C VAL A 281 -6.53 25.93 -6.29
N ASN A 282 -7.05 27.16 -6.19
CA ASN A 282 -7.65 27.91 -7.31
C ASN A 282 -8.71 27.12 -8.13
N GLY A 283 -9.43 26.20 -7.48
CA GLY A 283 -10.44 25.33 -8.12
C GLY A 283 -9.89 24.06 -8.78
N ALA A 284 -8.58 23.81 -8.75
CA ALA A 284 -7.99 22.51 -9.05
C ALA A 284 -7.90 21.65 -7.79
N GLU A 285 -8.23 20.36 -7.93
CA GLU A 285 -8.10 19.34 -6.88
C GLU A 285 -7.14 18.24 -7.34
N ARG A 286 -6.33 17.71 -6.42
CA ARG A 286 -5.39 16.62 -6.66
C ARG A 286 -5.21 15.78 -5.41
N SER A 287 -5.44 14.47 -5.52
CA SER A 287 -5.04 13.50 -4.49
C SER A 287 -3.85 12.68 -5.00
N GLU A 288 -2.90 12.45 -4.11
CA GLU A 288 -1.61 11.82 -4.36
C GLU A 288 -1.34 10.78 -3.25
N ARG A 289 -0.79 9.63 -3.64
CA ARG A 289 -0.45 8.51 -2.76
C ARG A 289 1.03 8.18 -2.93
N GLY A 290 1.79 8.17 -1.85
CA GLY A 290 3.24 7.95 -1.86
C GLY A 290 3.65 6.80 -0.94
N LEU A 291 4.70 6.07 -1.33
CA LEU A 291 5.40 5.11 -0.46
C LEU A 291 6.78 5.66 -0.12
N ILE A 292 7.13 5.63 1.17
CA ILE A 292 8.38 6.16 1.69
C ILE A 292 9.20 5.02 2.33
N ASP A 293 10.42 4.80 1.83
CA ASP A 293 11.43 3.93 2.41
C ASP A 293 12.18 4.72 3.50
N ALA A 294 12.12 4.22 4.73
CA ALA A 294 12.82 4.76 5.90
C ALA A 294 13.82 3.76 6.50
N THR A 295 14.32 2.80 5.70
CA THR A 295 15.42 1.90 6.08
C THR A 295 16.72 2.65 6.39
N ARG A 296 16.85 3.88 5.88
CA ARG A 296 17.94 4.83 6.13
C ARG A 296 17.33 6.22 6.31
N LEU A 297 18.05 7.09 7.04
CA LEU A 297 17.72 8.51 7.18
C LEU A 297 18.72 9.36 6.36
N PRO A 298 18.28 10.43 5.68
CA PRO A 298 16.89 10.88 5.54
C PRO A 298 16.05 9.89 4.74
N ALA A 299 14.78 9.76 5.11
CA ALA A 299 13.81 8.90 4.45
C ALA A 299 13.57 9.32 2.98
N GLN A 300 13.16 8.39 2.13
CA GLN A 300 13.09 8.59 0.67
C GLN A 300 11.74 8.15 0.10
N LEU A 301 11.10 9.02 -0.68
CA LEU A 301 9.92 8.65 -1.46
C LEU A 301 10.34 7.71 -2.61
N VAL A 302 9.85 6.47 -2.60
CA VAL A 302 10.20 5.45 -3.60
C VAL A 302 9.14 5.28 -4.70
N SER A 303 7.88 5.63 -4.42
CA SER A 303 6.83 5.67 -5.43
C SER A 303 5.81 6.77 -5.16
N ARG A 304 5.15 7.22 -6.23
CA ARG A 304 4.08 8.23 -6.23
C ARG A 304 3.01 7.79 -7.23
N GLN A 305 1.74 7.87 -6.85
CA GLN A 305 0.57 7.60 -7.68
C GLN A 305 -0.43 8.75 -7.53
N TRP A 306 -1.18 9.05 -8.60
CA TRP A 306 -2.19 10.11 -8.60
C TRP A 306 -3.60 9.54 -8.73
N GLY A 307 -4.55 10.18 -8.06
CA GLY A 307 -5.95 9.75 -8.04
C GLY A 307 -6.30 8.79 -6.91
N GLU A 308 -7.55 8.32 -6.95
CA GLU A 308 -8.19 7.55 -5.89
C GLU A 308 -7.48 6.23 -5.56
N ALA A 309 -7.82 5.65 -4.41
CA ALA A 309 -7.36 4.31 -4.04
C ALA A 309 -8.20 3.25 -4.75
N THR A 310 -7.58 2.56 -5.72
CA THR A 310 -8.13 1.44 -6.49
C THR A 310 -8.17 0.13 -5.71
#